data_AF-A0A9P7VP23-F1
#
_entry.id   AF-A0A9P7VP23-F1
#
_cell.length_a   1.000
_cell.length_b   1.000
_cell.length_c   1.000
_cell.angle_alpha   90.00
_cell.angle_beta   90.00
_cell.angle_gamma   90.00
#
_symmetry.space_group_name_H-M   'P 1'
#
loop_
_entity.id
_entity.type
_entity.pdbx_description
1 polymer ?
#
loop_
_entity_poly.entity_id
_entity_poly.type
_entity_poly.pdbx_seq_one_letter_code
_entity_poly.pdbx_strand_id
1 'polypeptide(L)'
;NDAPVCAERAELEAVIREGEQYLAFLQQRISQTQNTLDSLLKEQNRAVKHIADSKLVLNPVHRLPPDILSHIFLLCIFPDSEPLHITNSPWNLSYVSSRWRQVALTTPSLWSFIGLQL
;
A
#
# COMPACT_ATOMS: atom_id res chain seq x y z
N ASN A 1 -68.85 12.08 27.59
CA ASN A 1 -68.49 10.83 26.90
C ASN A 1 -67.06 10.90 26.34
N ASP A 2 -66.13 11.64 26.97
CA ASP A 2 -64.80 11.97 26.37
C ASP A 2 -63.60 11.24 26.99
N ALA A 3 -63.79 10.47 28.05
CA ALA A 3 -62.70 9.82 28.78
C ALA A 3 -61.92 8.73 28.01
N PRO A 4 -62.48 7.95 27.05
CA PRO A 4 -61.74 6.85 26.40
C PRO A 4 -60.67 7.33 25.41
N VAL A 5 -60.94 8.40 24.66
CA VAL A 5 -60.12 8.84 23.52
C VAL A 5 -58.78 9.45 23.96
N CYS A 6 -58.76 10.13 25.11
CA CYS A 6 -57.52 10.69 25.67
C CYS A 6 -56.56 9.61 26.17
N ALA A 7 -57.09 8.50 26.69
CA ALA A 7 -56.27 7.39 27.18
C ALA A 7 -55.58 6.66 26.02
N GLU A 8 -56.30 6.35 24.94
CA GLU A 8 -55.76 5.72 23.73
C GLU A 8 -54.69 6.60 23.06
N ARG A 9 -54.89 7.92 23.03
CA ARG A 9 -53.91 8.86 22.47
C ARG A 9 -52.63 8.93 23.30
N ALA A 10 -52.74 8.95 24.63
CA ALA A 10 -51.59 8.95 25.52
C ALA A 10 -50.76 7.65 25.42
N GLU A 11 -51.44 6.52 25.22
CA GLU A 11 -50.79 5.22 25.02
C GLU A 11 -49.99 5.19 23.70
N LEU A 12 -50.56 5.69 22.61
CA LEU A 12 -49.86 5.83 21.33
C LEU A 12 -48.65 6.79 21.43
N GLU A 13 -48.80 7.92 22.12
CA GLU A 13 -47.69 8.86 22.35
C GLU A 13 -46.57 8.23 23.19
N ALA A 14 -46.90 7.33 24.13
CA ALA A 14 -45.89 6.60 24.91
C ALA A 14 -45.11 5.61 24.04
N VAL A 15 -45.80 4.85 23.18
CA VAL A 15 -45.16 3.90 22.24
C VAL A 15 -44.25 4.63 21.26
N ILE A 16 -44.68 5.77 20.72
CA ILE A 16 -43.84 6.59 19.83
C ILE A 16 -42.58 7.06 20.56
N ARG A 17 -42.72 7.57 21.78
CA ARG A 17 -41.60 8.05 22.60
C ARG A 17 -40.60 6.94 22.91
N GLU A 18 -41.07 5.74 23.24
CA GLU A 18 -40.21 4.57 23.45
C GLU A 18 -39.46 4.20 22.17
N GLY A 19 -40.14 4.20 21.02
CA GLY A 19 -39.52 3.98 19.71
C GLY A 19 -38.43 5.00 19.37
N GLU A 20 -38.69 6.28 19.63
CA GLU A 20 -37.71 7.37 19.43
C GLU A 20 -36.48 7.20 20.33
N GLN A 21 -36.68 6.83 21.60
CA GLN A 21 -35.57 6.54 22.52
C GLN A 21 -34.73 5.36 22.05
N TYR A 22 -35.37 4.29 21.58
CA TYR A 22 -34.67 3.12 21.07
C TYR A 22 -33.88 3.43 19.78
N LEU A 23 -34.46 4.24 18.88
CA LEU A 23 -33.75 4.72 17.68
C LEU A 23 -32.52 5.56 18.04
N ALA A 24 -32.64 6.49 19.00
CA ALA A 24 -31.52 7.29 19.46
C ALA A 24 -30.40 6.41 20.05
N PHE A 25 -30.76 5.39 20.83
CA PHE A 25 -29.81 4.41 21.36
C PHE A 25 -29.09 3.62 20.25
N LEU A 26 -29.82 3.14 19.24
CA LEU A 26 -29.22 2.43 18.11
C LEU A 26 -28.28 3.33 17.29
N GLN A 27 -28.68 4.58 17.03
CA GLN A 27 -27.83 5.56 16.35
C GLN A 27 -26.53 5.81 17.12
N GLN A 28 -26.62 5.95 18.45
CA GLN A 28 -25.43 6.07 19.30
C GLN A 28 -24.52 4.84 19.15
N ARG A 29 -25.06 3.62 19.24
CA ARG A 29 -24.26 2.39 19.09
C ARG A 29 -23.62 2.27 17.71
N ILE A 30 -24.34 2.64 16.65
CA ILE A 30 -23.82 2.65 15.28
C ILE A 30 -22.63 3.63 15.20
N SER A 31 -22.79 4.86 15.69
CA SER A 31 -21.72 5.85 15.67
C SER A 31 -20.46 5.41 16.44
N GLN A 32 -20.63 4.81 17.62
CA GLN A 32 -19.53 4.27 18.41
C GLN A 32 -18.79 3.14 17.69
N THR A 33 -19.54 2.24 17.06
CA THR A 33 -18.99 1.11 16.31
C THR A 33 -18.21 1.60 15.09
N GLN A 34 -18.77 2.56 14.34
CA GLN A 34 -18.10 3.19 13.20
C GLN A 34 -16.80 3.89 13.60
N ASN A 35 -16.80 4.65 14.69
CA ASN A 35 -15.59 5.30 15.21
C ASN A 35 -14.50 4.28 15.59
N THR A 36 -14.91 3.17 16.21
CA THR A 36 -14.00 2.08 16.58
C THR A 36 -13.41 1.44 15.32
N LEU A 37 -14.25 1.12 14.34
CA LEU A 37 -13.81 0.56 13.06
C LEU A 37 -12.81 1.48 12.36
N ASP A 38 -13.10 2.78 12.27
CA ASP A 38 -12.21 3.77 11.66
C ASP A 38 -10.85 3.84 12.36
N SER A 39 -10.84 3.73 13.69
CA SER A 39 -9.58 3.71 14.45
C SER A 39 -8.75 2.46 14.15
N LEU A 40 -9.39 1.29 14.06
CA LEU A 40 -8.73 0.02 13.74
C LEU A 40 -8.22 0.00 12.29
N LEU A 41 -8.96 0.55 11.33
CA LEU A 41 -8.52 0.68 9.95
C LEU A 41 -7.29 1.60 9.83
N LYS A 42 -7.26 2.70 10.59
CA LYS A 42 -6.07 3.57 10.65
C LYS A 42 -4.87 2.82 11.22
N GLU A 43 -5.06 2.04 12.28
CA GLU A 43 -3.98 1.24 12.88
C GLU A 43 -3.48 0.14 11.95
N GLN A 44 -4.40 -0.59 11.30
CA GLN A 44 -4.06 -1.58 10.27
C GLN A 44 -3.19 -0.97 9.17
N ASN A 45 -3.59 0.19 8.63
CA ASN A 45 -2.82 0.87 7.59
C ASN A 45 -1.43 1.27 8.06
N ARG A 46 -1.29 1.73 9.32
CA ARG A 46 0.03 2.03 9.92
C ARG A 46 0.88 0.77 10.03
N ALA A 47 0.31 -0.34 10.48
CA ALA A 47 1.03 -1.61 10.60
C ALA A 47 1.50 -2.14 9.24
N VAL A 48 0.63 -2.10 8.22
CA VAL A 48 0.97 -2.49 6.84
C VAL A 48 2.13 -1.65 6.32
N LYS A 49 2.07 -0.32 6.49
CA LYS A 49 3.16 0.57 6.08
C LYS A 49 4.46 0.27 6.82
N HIS A 50 4.41 0.10 8.14
CA HIS A 50 5.59 -0.20 8.95
C HIS A 50 6.25 -1.53 8.55
N ILE A 51 5.46 -2.55 8.23
CA ILE A 51 5.98 -3.83 7.72
C ILE A 51 6.64 -3.63 6.35
N ALA A 52 6.02 -2.88 5.44
CA ALA A 52 6.58 -2.61 4.13
C ALA A 52 7.92 -1.85 4.24
N ASP A 53 7.97 -0.78 5.04
CA ASP A 53 9.18 0.01 5.27
C ASP A 53 10.28 -0.85 5.91
N SER A 54 9.94 -1.70 6.87
CA SER A 54 10.89 -2.64 7.50
C SER A 54 11.45 -3.64 6.48
N LYS A 55 10.61 -4.19 5.60
CA LYS A 55 11.04 -5.09 4.52
C LYS A 55 11.97 -4.39 3.53
N LEU A 56 11.66 -3.14 3.17
CA LEU A 56 12.53 -2.33 2.31
C LEU A 56 13.90 -2.09 2.97
N VAL A 57 13.91 -1.74 4.26
CA VAL A 57 15.15 -1.56 5.02
C VAL A 57 15.92 -2.85 5.13
N LEU A 58 15.29 -4.01 5.33
CA LEU A 58 15.98 -5.30 5.46
C LEU A 58 16.50 -5.85 4.13
N ASN A 59 16.00 -5.36 2.99
CA ASN A 59 16.43 -5.84 1.69
C ASN A 59 17.86 -5.32 1.37
N PRO A 60 18.88 -6.20 1.31
CA PRO A 60 20.29 -5.81 1.14
C PRO A 60 20.53 -4.96 -0.10
N VAL A 61 19.75 -5.22 -1.15
CA VAL A 61 19.86 -4.57 -2.45
C VAL A 61 19.51 -3.07 -2.39
N HIS A 62 18.67 -2.65 -1.43
CA HIS A 62 18.34 -1.24 -1.23
C HIS A 62 19.36 -0.49 -0.36
N ARG A 63 20.23 -1.21 0.37
CA ARG A 63 21.29 -0.62 1.21
C ARG A 63 22.59 -0.35 0.47
N LEU A 64 22.81 -0.98 -0.68
CA LEU A 64 24.03 -0.80 -1.45
C LEU A 64 24.11 0.64 -1.99
N PRO A 65 25.19 1.39 -1.73
CA PRO A 65 25.45 2.66 -2.37
C PRO A 65 25.42 2.53 -3.90
N PRO A 66 25.02 3.58 -4.65
CA PRO A 66 25.02 3.56 -6.11
C PRO A 66 26.35 3.08 -6.70
N ASP A 67 27.49 3.48 -6.12
CA ASP A 67 28.82 3.11 -6.60
C ASP A 67 29.08 1.60 -6.49
N ILE A 68 28.75 1.00 -5.34
CA ILE A 68 28.88 -0.45 -5.12
C ILE A 68 27.95 -1.22 -6.05
N LEU A 69 26.71 -0.74 -6.22
CA LEU A 69 25.75 -1.37 -7.11
C LEU A 69 26.21 -1.29 -8.58
N SER A 70 26.78 -0.16 -9.01
CA SER A 70 27.36 0.02 -10.34
C SER A 70 28.56 -0.90 -10.58
N HIS A 71 29.41 -1.10 -9.57
CA HIS A 71 30.53 -2.03 -9.63
C HIS A 71 30.06 -3.48 -9.78
N ILE A 72 29.04 -3.89 -9.02
CA ILE A 72 28.43 -5.22 -9.17
C ILE A 72 27.86 -5.40 -10.59
N PHE A 73 27.18 -4.38 -11.13
CA PHE A 73 26.63 -4.44 -12.49
C PHE A 73 27.72 -4.66 -13.55
N LEU A 74 28.87 -4.00 -13.41
CA LEU A 74 30.01 -4.16 -14.32
C LEU A 74 30.58 -5.59 -14.27
N LEU A 75 30.58 -6.22 -13.09
CA LEU A 75 30.99 -7.63 -12.94
C LEU A 75 30.00 -8.62 -13.59
N CYS A 76 28.76 -8.19 -13.84
CA CYS A 76 27.74 -9.00 -14.49
C CYS A 76 27.73 -8.85 -16.02
N ILE A 77 28.65 -8.07 -16.62
CA ILE A 77 28.79 -7.99 -18.08
C ILE A 77 29.57 -9.21 -18.55
N PHE A 78 28.93 -10.06 -19.34
CA PHE A 78 29.57 -11.21 -19.95
C PHE A 78 29.96 -10.86 -21.40
N PRO A 79 31.23 -11.04 -21.80
CA PRO A 79 31.69 -10.70 -23.14
C PRO A 79 31.08 -11.59 -24.24
N ASP A 80 30.62 -12.80 -23.90
CA ASP A 80 30.13 -13.80 -24.85
C ASP A 80 28.59 -13.85 -24.98
N SER A 81 27.85 -12.98 -24.29
CA SER A 81 26.38 -12.96 -24.35
C SER A 81 25.87 -12.09 -25.50
N GLU A 82 24.87 -12.56 -26.24
CA GLU A 82 24.22 -11.78 -27.31
C GLU A 82 23.73 -10.42 -26.76
N PRO A 83 24.33 -9.29 -27.16
CA PRO A 83 24.19 -8.01 -26.43
C PRO A 83 22.80 -7.39 -26.53
N LEU A 84 21.99 -7.86 -27.48
CA LEU A 84 20.65 -7.33 -27.77
C LEU A 84 19.53 -8.16 -27.14
N HIS A 85 19.83 -9.28 -26.49
CA HIS A 85 18.78 -10.05 -25.82
C HIS A 85 18.42 -9.38 -24.50
N ILE A 86 17.13 -9.09 -24.31
CA ILE A 86 16.62 -8.31 -23.15
C ILE A 86 16.88 -8.99 -21.80
N THR A 87 17.15 -10.29 -21.81
CA THR A 87 17.51 -11.08 -20.62
C THR A 87 18.99 -10.99 -20.26
N ASN A 88 19.82 -10.41 -21.13
CA ASN A 88 21.25 -10.29 -20.92
C ASN A 88 21.59 -8.96 -20.24
N SER A 89 22.73 -8.93 -19.55
CA SER A 89 23.29 -7.70 -19.03
C SER A 89 23.69 -6.79 -20.20
N PRO A 90 23.48 -5.47 -20.13
CA PRO A 90 23.01 -4.70 -18.98
C PRO A 90 21.48 -4.53 -18.88
N TRP A 91 20.71 -5.03 -19.86
CA TRP A 91 19.27 -4.78 -19.97
C TRP A 91 18.48 -5.35 -18.80
N ASN A 92 18.73 -6.61 -18.42
CA ASN A 92 18.04 -7.29 -17.34
C ASN A 92 18.15 -6.59 -15.98
N LEU A 93 19.28 -5.92 -15.71
CA LEU A 93 19.51 -5.15 -14.48
C LEU A 93 18.52 -3.99 -14.36
N SER A 94 18.14 -3.37 -15.48
CA SER A 94 17.18 -2.27 -15.53
C SER A 94 15.72 -2.69 -15.29
N TYR A 95 15.41 -3.99 -15.30
CA TYR A 95 14.07 -4.54 -15.05
C TYR A 95 13.83 -4.95 -13.60
N VAL A 96 14.85 -4.99 -12.74
CA VAL A 96 14.74 -5.46 -11.35
C VAL A 96 13.99 -4.46 -10.45
N SER A 97 14.36 -3.17 -10.51
CA SER A 97 13.71 -2.12 -9.71
C SER A 97 13.95 -0.73 -10.32
N SER A 98 13.18 0.27 -9.89
CA SER A 98 13.41 1.67 -10.28
C SER A 98 14.80 2.17 -9.89
N ARG A 99 15.30 1.78 -8.71
CA ARG A 99 16.66 2.11 -8.24
C ARG A 99 17.74 1.47 -9.13
N TRP A 100 17.59 0.20 -9.48
CA TRP A 100 18.54 -0.49 -10.35
C TRP A 100 18.56 0.12 -11.74
N ARG A 101 17.39 0.44 -12.29
CA ARG A 101 17.27 1.17 -13.54
C ARG A 101 17.98 2.51 -13.48
N GLN A 102 17.76 3.30 -12.43
CA GLN A 102 18.43 4.58 -12.26
C GLN A 102 19.95 4.39 -12.26
N VAL A 103 20.48 3.49 -11.43
CA VAL A 103 21.93 3.25 -11.35
C VAL A 103 22.50 2.72 -12.66
N ALA A 104 21.81 1.80 -13.34
CA ALA A 104 22.24 1.27 -14.63
C ALA A 104 22.32 2.38 -15.68
N LEU A 105 21.29 3.23 -15.78
CA LEU A 105 21.26 4.35 -16.73
C LEU A 105 22.28 5.45 -16.40
N THR A 106 22.59 5.68 -15.12
CA THR A 106 23.59 6.66 -14.69
C THR A 106 25.02 6.13 -14.65
N THR A 107 25.26 4.89 -15.10
CA THR A 107 26.60 4.28 -15.16
C THR A 107 27.03 4.08 -16.62
N PRO A 108 27.70 5.07 -17.25
CA PRO A 108 28.05 5.01 -18.68
C PRO A 108 28.91 3.81 -19.07
N SER A 109 29.77 3.34 -18.16
CA SER A 109 30.64 2.18 -18.40
C SER A 109 29.87 0.86 -18.59
N LEU A 110 28.60 0.77 -18.20
CA LEU A 110 27.76 -0.39 -18.51
C LEU A 110 27.37 -0.45 -19.98
N TRP A 111 27.39 0.69 -20.68
CA TRP A 111 26.92 0.85 -22.05
C TRP A 111 28.07 1.08 -23.03
N SER A 112 29.33 1.00 -22.57
CA SER A 112 30.50 1.22 -23.43
C SER A 112 30.72 0.11 -24.47
N PHE A 113 30.07 -1.04 -24.30
CA PHE A 113 30.12 -2.14 -25.24
C PHE A 113 28.69 -2.63 -25.54
N ILE A 114 28.21 -2.30 -26.74
CA ILE A 114 26.94 -2.81 -27.29
C ILE A 114 27.30 -3.45 -28.63
N GLY A 115 27.41 -4.78 -28.65
CA GLY A 115 27.63 -5.49 -29.91
C GLY A 115 26.30 -5.62 -30.66
N LEU A 116 26.26 -5.07 -31.88
CA LEU A 116 25.14 -5.27 -32.78
C LEU A 116 25.45 -6.51 -33.62
N GLN A 117 24.72 -7.61 -33.41
CA GLN A 117 24.68 -8.68 -34.41
C GLN A 117 23.86 -8.15 -35.59
N LEU A 118 24.53 -7.90 -36.71
CA LEU A 118 23.94 -7.65 -38.03
C LEU A 118 23.85 -8.96 -38.81
#